data_AF-A0A812HV10-F1
#
_entry.id   AF-A0A812HV10-F1
#
_cell.length_a   1.000
_cell.length_b   1.000
_cell.length_c   1.000
_cell.angle_alpha   90.00
_cell.angle_beta   90.00
_cell.angle_gamma   90.00
#
_symmetry.space_group_name_H-M   'P 1'
#
loop_
_entity.id
_entity.type
_entity.pdbx_description
1 polymer ?
#
loop_
_entity_poly.entity_id
_entity_poly.type
_entity_poly.pdbx_seq_one_letter_code
_entity_poly.pdbx_strand_id
1 'polypeptide(L)'
;MLRVLLATWHVLPSGGDGPLVTSTSSTTPPTINGTCNPALGHRYISIGSAGGISSSSCSASWDLHEVEAFKSSGHRLTLSASSMSGSDDGYPPSKAVDGDTSTFWAGDHDVGMSCSCWDDSKKDGQILTIDLGSNQQVTQLNLYQGGQGNDWAVKRVRLHCHESAAFSSALVEPLEIDVSAGVTFIVCTDQGCKTTLNPEYYDTCKGVGAKLAGGGLCDVGGSLEALPILFRVAFRLPLVLTETIESLKVMLLSILLASCVLRSGGDGPLVTSTSTPTNAVSDSNPNICNPALGHRYISIGSAGGISSSSCYASWDVHEVEAFTSSGQLTLSASSMSGSDDGYPPSKAVDGDTSTFWAGDHDVGMSCSCWDDSKKDGQILTIDLGSNQQVTQLKLHQGGQGNDWAVKSVRLHCHESVAFSSALVEPLEIEVSTGVTTIECSDQGCTTDLQPAYYDTCAGTAGAGARLAVGLAAAFSGILLL
;
A
#
# COMPACT_ATOMS: atom_id res chain seq x y z
N MET A 1 -25.31 54.53 44.51
CA MET A 1 -23.86 54.55 44.84
C MET A 1 -23.10 54.09 43.61
N LEU A 2 -22.32 55.01 43.06
CA LEU A 2 -21.57 54.93 41.81
C LEU A 2 -20.22 54.25 42.08
N ARG A 3 -19.84 53.23 41.30
CA ARG A 3 -18.43 52.88 41.10
C ARG A 3 -18.18 52.61 39.61
N VAL A 4 -17.46 53.56 39.05
CA VAL A 4 -16.77 53.60 37.77
C VAL A 4 -15.45 52.84 37.92
N LEU A 5 -15.08 52.04 36.91
CA LEU A 5 -13.71 51.67 36.54
C LEU A 5 -13.80 51.16 35.08
N LEU A 6 -13.60 52.05 34.10
CA LEU A 6 -12.34 52.34 33.37
C LEU A 6 -11.87 51.20 32.46
N ALA A 7 -11.82 51.58 31.19
CA ALA A 7 -11.55 50.80 30.00
C ALA A 7 -10.09 50.37 29.85
N THR A 8 -9.87 49.29 29.10
CA THR A 8 -8.82 49.22 28.09
C THR A 8 -9.33 48.49 26.86
N TRP A 9 -9.26 49.18 25.73
CA TRP A 9 -9.53 48.72 24.38
C TRP A 9 -8.36 47.88 23.89
N HIS A 10 -8.62 46.76 23.23
CA HIS A 10 -7.76 46.23 22.16
C HIS A 10 -8.65 45.95 20.96
N VAL A 11 -8.32 46.61 19.85
CA VAL A 11 -8.87 46.39 18.52
C VAL A 11 -8.11 45.23 17.90
N LEU A 12 -8.82 44.19 17.46
CA LEU A 12 -8.36 43.24 16.44
C LEU A 12 -9.48 43.03 15.41
N PRO A 13 -9.12 42.79 14.14
CA PRO A 13 -9.96 43.11 12.99
C PRO A 13 -11.05 42.08 12.72
N SER A 14 -12.15 42.60 12.18
CA SER A 14 -13.28 41.89 11.59
C SER A 14 -12.85 40.87 10.54
N GLY A 15 -13.32 39.64 10.68
CA GLY A 15 -13.25 38.59 9.66
C GLY A 15 -14.45 37.65 9.79
N GLY A 16 -15.57 38.04 9.15
CA GLY A 16 -16.67 37.21 8.68
C GLY A 16 -17.16 36.01 9.50
N ASP A 17 -18.29 36.18 10.17
CA ASP A 17 -19.21 35.08 10.50
C ASP A 17 -19.79 34.51 9.19
N GLY A 18 -19.21 33.42 8.69
CA GLY A 18 -19.89 32.51 7.76
C GLY A 18 -20.88 31.63 8.54
N PRO A 19 -22.03 31.26 7.94
CA PRO A 19 -23.07 30.52 8.67
C PRO A 19 -22.56 29.15 9.11
N LEU A 20 -23.06 28.67 10.25
CA LEU A 20 -22.87 27.29 10.70
C LEU A 20 -23.30 26.34 9.58
N VAL A 21 -22.33 25.68 8.95
CA VAL A 21 -22.58 24.53 8.08
C VAL A 21 -22.78 23.33 9.01
N THR A 22 -24.03 23.08 9.42
CA THR A 22 -24.44 21.75 9.84
C THR A 22 -24.55 20.88 8.60
N SER A 23 -23.42 20.37 8.12
CA SER A 23 -23.40 19.29 7.14
C SER A 23 -23.72 17.98 7.85
N THR A 24 -25.01 17.64 7.93
CA THR A 24 -25.39 16.23 8.05
C THR A 24 -25.07 15.56 6.72
N SER A 25 -23.81 15.13 6.58
CA SER A 25 -23.38 14.23 5.52
C SER A 25 -24.04 12.88 5.76
N SER A 26 -25.25 12.72 5.23
CA SER A 26 -25.84 11.40 4.99
C SER A 26 -25.12 10.80 3.78
N THR A 27 -23.87 10.37 3.96
CA THR A 27 -23.21 9.50 3.00
C THR A 27 -23.90 8.15 3.10
N THR A 28 -24.58 7.74 2.04
CA THR A 28 -24.96 6.35 1.88
C THR A 28 -23.67 5.53 1.97
N PRO A 29 -23.52 4.63 2.96
CA PRO A 29 -22.25 3.92 3.14
C PRO A 29 -21.92 3.09 1.90
N PRO A 30 -20.63 3.03 1.48
CA PRO A 30 -20.21 2.31 0.29
C PRO A 30 -20.66 0.84 0.36
N THR A 31 -21.16 0.32 -0.76
CA THR A 31 -21.50 -1.09 -0.91
C THR A 31 -20.20 -1.89 -0.87
N ILE A 32 -20.05 -2.75 0.13
CA ILE A 32 -18.83 -3.53 0.36
C ILE A 32 -18.86 -4.78 -0.57
N ASN A 33 -17.77 -5.02 -1.31
CA ASN A 33 -17.64 -6.16 -2.24
C ASN A 33 -17.14 -7.43 -1.56
N GLY A 34 -17.88 -8.51 -1.81
CA GLY A 34 -17.52 -9.88 -1.48
C GLY A 34 -18.73 -10.78 -1.63
N THR A 35 -18.52 -12.08 -1.91
CA THR A 35 -19.64 -13.04 -1.97
C THR A 35 -20.12 -13.43 -0.56
N CYS A 36 -19.27 -13.25 0.45
CA CYS A 36 -19.65 -13.47 1.84
C CYS A 36 -20.62 -12.38 2.30
N ASN A 37 -21.86 -12.78 2.55
CA ASN A 37 -22.85 -11.96 3.20
C ASN A 37 -23.50 -12.78 4.34
N PRO A 38 -23.09 -12.56 5.60
CA PRO A 38 -23.61 -13.28 6.76
C PRO A 38 -25.15 -13.26 6.89
N ALA A 39 -25.83 -12.27 6.30
CA ALA A 39 -27.28 -12.17 6.33
C ALA A 39 -27.98 -13.21 5.43
N LEU A 40 -27.28 -13.85 4.49
CA LEU A 40 -27.84 -14.87 3.59
C LEU A 40 -28.00 -16.24 4.24
N GLY A 41 -27.41 -16.45 5.42
CA GLY A 41 -27.56 -17.68 6.19
C GLY A 41 -26.43 -18.66 5.92
N HIS A 42 -25.49 -18.74 6.86
CA HIS A 42 -24.31 -19.61 6.76
C HIS A 42 -24.12 -20.41 8.03
N ARG A 43 -23.39 -21.52 7.95
CA ARG A 43 -22.98 -22.25 9.16
C ARG A 43 -21.73 -21.67 9.79
N TYR A 44 -20.77 -21.26 8.97
CA TYR A 44 -19.49 -20.77 9.43
C TYR A 44 -19.17 -19.40 8.84
N ILE A 45 -18.47 -18.60 9.64
CA ILE A 45 -17.87 -17.33 9.21
C ILE A 45 -16.40 -17.39 9.61
N SER A 46 -15.49 -17.34 8.65
CA SER A 46 -14.06 -17.16 8.93
C SER A 46 -13.67 -15.71 8.76
N ILE A 47 -12.84 -15.22 9.67
CA ILE A 47 -12.32 -13.85 9.71
C ILE A 47 -10.82 -13.94 9.59
N GLY A 48 -10.30 -13.60 8.40
CA GLY A 48 -8.87 -13.62 8.10
C GLY A 48 -8.27 -12.23 8.12
N SER A 49 -6.99 -12.12 8.46
CA SER A 49 -6.26 -10.86 8.41
C SER A 49 -6.03 -10.37 6.98
N ALA A 50 -6.22 -9.07 6.72
CA ALA A 50 -5.93 -8.41 5.42
C ALA A 50 -5.01 -7.19 5.54
N GLY A 51 -4.22 -7.13 6.60
CA GLY A 51 -3.19 -6.12 6.80
C GLY A 51 -2.26 -6.47 7.95
N GLY A 52 -1.12 -5.79 8.01
CA GLY A 52 -0.17 -5.90 9.11
C GLY A 52 -0.63 -5.18 10.39
N ILE A 53 0.19 -5.30 11.44
CA ILE A 53 -0.02 -4.72 12.78
C ILE A 53 1.16 -3.83 13.19
N SER A 54 0.93 -2.77 13.98
CA SER A 54 1.97 -1.78 14.35
C SER A 54 3.08 -2.33 15.24
N SER A 55 2.92 -3.52 15.80
CA SER A 55 3.98 -4.20 16.56
C SER A 55 5.26 -4.27 15.72
N SER A 56 6.41 -4.12 16.37
CA SER A 56 7.72 -4.05 15.71
C SER A 56 8.39 -5.39 15.47
N SER A 57 7.80 -6.51 15.93
CA SER A 57 8.38 -7.84 15.79
C SER A 57 7.74 -8.64 14.67
N CYS A 58 8.53 -9.25 13.77
CA CYS A 58 7.97 -10.23 12.83
C CYS A 58 7.32 -11.42 13.53
N SER A 59 7.71 -11.72 14.77
CA SER A 59 7.06 -12.75 15.57
C SER A 59 5.75 -12.28 16.21
N ALA A 60 5.21 -11.14 15.79
CA ALA A 60 3.96 -10.62 16.33
C ALA A 60 2.76 -11.26 15.63
N SER A 61 1.67 -11.43 16.37
CA SER A 61 0.43 -12.01 15.91
C SER A 61 -0.73 -11.01 16.01
N TRP A 62 -1.81 -11.27 15.30
CA TRP A 62 -3.03 -10.48 15.45
C TRP A 62 -3.79 -10.94 16.70
N ASP A 63 -4.15 -9.98 17.55
CA ASP A 63 -4.99 -10.18 18.71
C ASP A 63 -6.44 -9.77 18.42
N LEU A 64 -7.36 -10.73 18.49
CA LEU A 64 -8.81 -10.49 18.40
C LEU A 64 -9.45 -10.77 19.76
N HIS A 65 -10.00 -9.71 20.36
CA HIS A 65 -10.53 -9.77 21.72
C HIS A 65 -11.89 -10.46 21.78
N GLU A 66 -12.81 -10.08 20.90
CA GLU A 66 -14.15 -10.64 20.93
C GLU A 66 -14.82 -10.50 19.56
N VAL A 67 -15.65 -11.49 19.25
CA VAL A 67 -16.54 -11.55 18.10
C VAL A 67 -17.93 -11.85 18.64
N GLU A 68 -18.86 -10.94 18.36
CA GLU A 68 -20.27 -11.16 18.64
C GLU A 68 -21.05 -11.23 17.32
N ALA A 69 -22.05 -12.10 17.27
CA ALA A 69 -22.95 -12.21 16.12
C ALA A 69 -24.41 -12.12 16.57
N PHE A 70 -25.21 -11.35 15.84
CA PHE A 70 -26.61 -11.10 16.16
C PHE A 70 -27.53 -11.38 14.96
N LYS A 71 -28.73 -11.87 15.28
CA LYS A 71 -29.86 -11.97 14.35
C LYS A 71 -30.54 -10.63 14.15
N SER A 72 -31.42 -10.55 13.15
CA SER A 72 -32.28 -9.37 12.89
C SER A 72 -33.17 -8.99 14.08
N SER A 73 -33.47 -9.94 14.97
CA SER A 73 -34.21 -9.70 16.22
C SER A 73 -33.38 -9.03 17.32
N GLY A 74 -32.09 -8.80 17.11
CA GLY A 74 -31.14 -8.36 18.14
C GLY A 74 -30.69 -9.48 19.10
N HIS A 75 -31.09 -10.72 18.86
CA HIS A 75 -30.64 -11.86 19.68
C HIS A 75 -29.19 -12.21 19.36
N ARG A 76 -28.32 -12.15 20.38
CA ARG A 76 -26.92 -12.60 20.32
C ARG A 76 -26.86 -14.13 20.20
N LEU A 77 -26.06 -14.61 19.25
CA LEU A 77 -25.80 -16.03 19.06
C LEU A 77 -24.76 -16.55 20.07
N THR A 78 -24.90 -17.82 20.45
CA THR A 78 -23.82 -18.59 21.10
C THR A 78 -22.90 -19.12 20.01
N LEU A 79 -21.62 -18.81 20.11
CA LEU A 79 -20.61 -19.11 19.11
C LEU A 79 -19.61 -20.13 19.65
N SER A 80 -18.95 -20.83 18.74
CA SER A 80 -17.70 -21.52 19.03
C SER A 80 -16.68 -21.15 17.97
N ALA A 81 -15.40 -21.19 18.31
CA ALA A 81 -14.34 -20.74 17.42
C ALA A 81 -13.21 -21.77 17.34
N SER A 82 -12.57 -21.78 16.18
CA SER A 82 -11.36 -22.53 15.87
C SER A 82 -10.44 -21.65 15.03
N SER A 83 -9.17 -22.02 14.90
CA SER A 83 -8.23 -21.30 14.04
C SER A 83 -7.53 -22.31 13.14
N MET A 84 -7.53 -22.05 11.83
CA MET A 84 -6.82 -22.90 10.87
C MET A 84 -5.32 -22.59 10.84
N SER A 85 -4.96 -21.33 11.13
CA SER A 85 -3.57 -20.89 11.19
C SER A 85 -2.88 -21.26 12.50
N GLY A 86 -3.60 -21.83 13.48
CA GLY A 86 -3.09 -22.05 14.83
C GLY A 86 -3.33 -20.85 15.76
N SER A 87 -2.83 -20.96 16.98
CA SER A 87 -2.95 -19.94 18.03
C SER A 87 -1.81 -20.04 19.01
N ASP A 88 -1.47 -18.94 19.67
CA ASP A 88 -0.50 -18.94 20.76
C ASP A 88 -0.98 -19.74 21.99
N ASP A 89 -0.02 -20.32 22.70
CA ASP A 89 -0.23 -21.12 23.90
C ASP A 89 -0.74 -20.22 25.04
N GLY A 90 -2.06 -20.28 25.30
CA GLY A 90 -2.72 -19.49 26.34
C GLY A 90 -3.78 -18.52 25.82
N TYR A 91 -3.81 -18.29 24.50
CA TYR A 91 -4.77 -17.41 23.82
C TYR A 91 -5.56 -18.17 22.75
N PRO A 92 -6.30 -19.24 23.13
CA PRO A 92 -6.98 -20.11 22.18
C PRO A 92 -8.14 -19.39 21.47
N PRO A 93 -8.59 -19.89 20.30
CA PRO A 93 -9.71 -19.33 19.53
C PRO A 93 -10.97 -19.07 20.35
N SER A 94 -11.26 -19.90 21.36
CA SER A 94 -12.42 -19.74 22.23
C SER A 94 -12.45 -18.41 22.98
N LYS A 95 -11.31 -17.75 23.16
CA LYS A 95 -11.20 -16.45 23.82
C LYS A 95 -11.78 -15.29 23.02
N ALA A 96 -11.84 -15.41 21.69
CA ALA A 96 -12.47 -14.42 20.85
C ALA A 96 -14.01 -14.54 20.81
N VAL A 97 -14.63 -15.46 21.55
CA VAL A 97 -16.09 -15.65 21.56
C VAL A 97 -16.64 -15.99 22.96
N ASP A 98 -15.88 -15.70 24.01
CA ASP A 98 -16.25 -16.10 25.38
C ASP A 98 -17.14 -15.07 26.10
N GLY A 99 -17.41 -13.93 25.47
CA GLY A 99 -18.21 -12.85 26.05
C GLY A 99 -17.40 -11.88 26.89
N ASP A 100 -16.07 -12.02 26.95
CA ASP A 100 -15.18 -11.17 27.74
C ASP A 100 -14.17 -10.43 26.84
N THR A 101 -14.46 -9.16 26.56
CA THR A 101 -13.61 -8.27 25.76
C THR A 101 -12.24 -7.98 26.38
N SER A 102 -11.97 -8.44 27.62
CA SER A 102 -10.65 -8.32 28.26
C SER A 102 -9.72 -9.49 27.94
N THR A 103 -10.25 -10.57 27.38
CA THR A 103 -9.46 -11.70 26.89
C THR A 103 -9.37 -11.65 25.36
N PHE A 104 -8.49 -12.46 24.76
CA PHE A 104 -8.28 -12.44 23.32
C PHE A 104 -7.76 -13.78 22.80
N TRP A 105 -8.03 -14.04 21.53
CA TRP A 105 -7.29 -15.00 20.72
C TRP A 105 -6.08 -14.29 20.12
N ALA A 106 -4.93 -14.97 20.13
CA ALA A 106 -3.74 -14.57 19.40
C ALA A 106 -3.45 -15.60 18.32
N GLY A 107 -3.28 -15.15 17.08
CA GLY A 107 -2.93 -16.04 15.97
C GLY A 107 -1.47 -16.53 16.04
N ASP A 108 -1.03 -17.21 14.98
CA ASP A 108 0.30 -17.81 14.93
C ASP A 108 1.41 -16.76 14.73
N HIS A 109 2.35 -16.73 15.67
CA HIS A 109 3.49 -15.84 15.69
C HIS A 109 4.45 -16.03 14.50
N ASP A 110 4.40 -17.16 13.79
CA ASP A 110 5.29 -17.45 12.66
C ASP A 110 4.85 -16.79 11.34
N VAL A 111 3.67 -16.15 11.29
CA VAL A 111 3.13 -15.57 10.05
C VAL A 111 3.87 -14.30 9.61
N GLY A 112 4.42 -13.50 10.53
CA GLY A 112 5.05 -12.23 10.15
C GLY A 112 4.08 -11.05 10.06
N MET A 113 3.24 -10.82 11.09
CA MET A 113 2.17 -9.82 11.01
C MET A 113 2.64 -8.36 11.17
N SER A 114 3.82 -8.13 11.77
CA SER A 114 4.35 -6.78 11.91
C SER A 114 4.49 -6.09 10.56
N CYS A 115 4.21 -4.79 10.52
CA CYS A 115 4.29 -3.98 9.32
C CYS A 115 5.65 -4.07 8.60
N SER A 116 6.76 -4.31 9.32
CA SER A 116 8.07 -4.48 8.68
C SER A 116 8.27 -5.83 7.98
N CYS A 117 7.34 -6.76 8.17
CA CYS A 117 7.43 -8.15 7.72
C CYS A 117 6.16 -8.59 6.96
N TRP A 118 5.13 -7.75 6.95
CA TRP A 118 3.87 -7.98 6.26
C TRP A 118 4.01 -7.76 4.75
N ASP A 119 3.29 -8.58 3.98
CA ASP A 119 3.00 -8.34 2.57
C ASP A 119 1.66 -8.99 2.21
N ASP A 120 1.10 -8.66 1.05
CA ASP A 120 -0.23 -9.12 0.64
C ASP A 120 -0.32 -10.64 0.41
N SER A 121 0.80 -11.37 0.29
CA SER A 121 0.79 -12.84 0.21
C SER A 121 0.41 -13.49 1.55
N LYS A 122 0.45 -12.72 2.65
CA LYS A 122 0.10 -13.16 4.00
C LYS A 122 -1.38 -12.92 4.35
N LYS A 123 -2.20 -12.43 3.41
CA LYS A 123 -3.67 -12.34 3.59
C LYS A 123 -4.24 -13.71 3.97
N ASP A 124 -5.14 -13.72 4.95
CA ASP A 124 -5.66 -14.93 5.61
C ASP A 124 -4.59 -15.82 6.28
N GLY A 125 -3.35 -15.35 6.41
CA GLY A 125 -2.27 -16.06 7.10
C GLY A 125 -2.58 -16.29 8.58
N GLN A 126 -3.38 -15.39 9.18
CA GLN A 126 -4.07 -15.64 10.44
C GLN A 126 -5.58 -15.61 10.22
N ILE A 127 -6.27 -16.68 10.62
CA ILE A 127 -7.70 -16.83 10.35
C ILE A 127 -8.45 -17.53 11.50
N LEU A 128 -9.47 -16.85 12.01
CA LEU A 128 -10.38 -17.38 13.02
C LEU A 128 -11.68 -17.84 12.35
N THR A 129 -12.07 -19.10 12.54
CA THR A 129 -13.33 -19.66 12.03
C THR A 129 -14.34 -19.81 13.15
N ILE A 130 -15.47 -19.12 13.01
CA ILE A 130 -16.62 -19.16 13.90
C ILE A 130 -17.64 -20.19 13.39
N ASP A 131 -18.03 -21.16 14.22
CA ASP A 131 -19.17 -22.05 14.00
C ASP A 131 -20.41 -21.49 14.70
N LEU A 132 -21.46 -21.24 13.91
CA LEU A 132 -22.75 -20.73 14.38
C LEU A 132 -23.67 -21.87 14.90
N GLY A 133 -23.17 -23.11 14.92
CA GLY A 133 -23.84 -24.34 15.36
C GLY A 133 -24.83 -24.93 14.34
N SER A 134 -25.34 -24.09 13.43
CA SER A 134 -26.21 -24.43 12.32
C SER A 134 -26.26 -23.24 11.35
N ASN A 135 -26.97 -23.36 10.23
CA ASN A 135 -27.12 -22.23 9.31
C ASN A 135 -27.92 -21.11 9.98
N GLN A 136 -27.28 -19.95 10.16
CA GLN A 136 -27.85 -18.77 10.81
C GLN A 136 -27.71 -17.54 9.91
N GLN A 137 -28.77 -16.75 9.83
CA GLN A 137 -28.73 -15.41 9.24
C GLN A 137 -28.21 -14.43 10.28
N VAL A 138 -27.00 -13.92 10.07
CA VAL A 138 -26.33 -12.96 10.94
C VAL A 138 -26.46 -11.58 10.30
N THR A 139 -27.21 -10.69 10.93
CA THR A 139 -27.40 -9.32 10.42
C THR A 139 -26.46 -8.32 11.05
N GLN A 140 -25.74 -8.71 12.11
CA GLN A 140 -24.72 -7.87 12.71
C GLN A 140 -23.58 -8.72 13.28
N LEU A 141 -22.35 -8.32 12.99
CA LEU A 141 -21.14 -8.76 13.67
C LEU A 141 -20.52 -7.57 14.41
N ASN A 142 -20.04 -7.81 15.62
CA ASN A 142 -19.18 -6.86 16.33
C ASN A 142 -17.79 -7.49 16.47
N LEU A 143 -16.75 -6.79 16.03
CA LEU A 143 -15.36 -7.22 16.18
C LEU A 143 -14.63 -6.28 17.13
N TYR A 144 -14.02 -6.82 18.18
CA TYR A 144 -13.27 -6.07 19.18
C TYR A 144 -11.79 -6.39 19.09
N GLN A 145 -10.94 -5.35 19.00
CA GLN A 145 -9.48 -5.49 18.88
C GLN A 145 -8.74 -4.78 20.03
N GLY A 146 -9.33 -4.71 21.23
CA GLY A 146 -8.62 -4.28 22.44
C GLY A 146 -8.57 -2.76 22.69
N GLY A 147 -8.85 -1.92 21.69
CA GLY A 147 -8.97 -0.47 21.86
C GLY A 147 -7.86 0.35 21.20
N GLN A 148 -7.95 1.66 21.41
CA GLN A 148 -6.95 2.61 20.91
C GLN A 148 -5.57 2.29 21.51
N GLY A 149 -4.54 2.23 20.65
CA GLY A 149 -3.17 1.93 21.04
C GLY A 149 -2.85 0.44 21.13
N ASN A 150 -3.76 -0.45 20.71
CA ASN A 150 -3.40 -1.87 20.59
C ASN A 150 -2.50 -2.09 19.37
N ASP A 151 -1.23 -2.40 19.61
CA ASP A 151 -0.24 -2.64 18.55
C ASP A 151 -0.41 -3.98 17.81
N TRP A 152 -1.36 -4.80 18.28
CA TRP A 152 -1.64 -6.14 17.79
C TRP A 152 -2.94 -6.20 16.96
N ALA A 153 -3.55 -5.05 16.67
CA ALA A 153 -4.77 -4.95 15.86
C ALA A 153 -4.46 -4.82 14.35
N VAL A 154 -5.24 -5.49 13.51
CA VAL A 154 -5.16 -5.36 12.04
C VAL A 154 -6.08 -4.26 11.53
N LYS A 155 -5.74 -3.73 10.34
CA LYS A 155 -6.51 -2.65 9.68
C LYS A 155 -7.66 -3.12 8.82
N ARG A 156 -7.52 -4.32 8.27
CA ARG A 156 -8.49 -4.94 7.38
C ARG A 156 -8.65 -6.40 7.75
N VAL A 157 -9.87 -6.90 7.58
CA VAL A 157 -10.16 -8.32 7.64
C VAL A 157 -10.89 -8.76 6.38
N ARG A 158 -10.81 -10.06 6.10
CA ARG A 158 -11.54 -10.75 5.03
C ARG A 158 -12.55 -11.67 5.70
N LEU A 159 -13.83 -11.45 5.45
CA LEU A 159 -14.89 -12.35 5.89
C LEU A 159 -15.14 -13.40 4.83
N HIS A 160 -15.10 -14.66 5.23
CA HIS A 160 -15.42 -15.80 4.39
C HIS A 160 -16.64 -16.51 4.96
N CYS A 161 -17.67 -16.70 4.13
CA CYS A 161 -18.92 -17.34 4.53
C CYS A 161 -18.99 -18.72 3.90
N HIS A 162 -19.22 -19.76 4.70
CA HIS A 162 -19.19 -21.13 4.17
C HIS A 162 -20.00 -22.14 5.01
N GLU A 163 -20.19 -23.33 4.43
CA GLU A 163 -21.06 -24.38 4.98
C GLU A 163 -20.28 -25.57 5.58
N SER A 164 -18.94 -25.57 5.45
CA SER A 164 -18.08 -26.71 5.78
C SER A 164 -16.94 -26.29 6.70
N ALA A 165 -16.73 -27.03 7.79
CA ALA A 165 -15.59 -26.82 8.68
C ALA A 165 -14.23 -26.98 7.96
N ALA A 166 -14.17 -27.85 6.94
CA ALA A 166 -13.03 -27.91 6.03
C ALA A 166 -13.18 -26.78 5.01
N PHE A 167 -12.61 -25.63 5.33
CA PHE A 167 -12.63 -24.42 4.53
C PHE A 167 -11.26 -24.16 3.88
N SER A 168 -11.25 -23.54 2.71
CA SER A 168 -10.05 -23.02 2.06
C SER A 168 -10.32 -21.59 1.62
N SER A 169 -9.51 -20.66 2.09
CA SER A 169 -9.59 -19.23 1.73
C SER A 169 -9.35 -18.97 0.25
N ALA A 170 -8.79 -19.93 -0.49
CA ALA A 170 -8.59 -19.83 -1.94
C ALA A 170 -9.86 -20.10 -2.76
N LEU A 171 -10.94 -20.64 -2.16
CA LEU A 171 -12.12 -21.13 -2.88
C LEU A 171 -13.37 -20.25 -2.73
N VAL A 172 -13.34 -19.23 -1.87
CA VAL A 172 -14.48 -18.36 -1.61
C VAL A 172 -14.01 -16.91 -1.71
N GLU A 173 -14.70 -16.08 -2.49
CA GLU A 173 -14.40 -14.66 -2.56
C GLU A 173 -14.84 -13.97 -1.28
N PRO A 174 -13.91 -13.46 -0.47
CA PRO A 174 -14.27 -12.86 0.80
C PRO A 174 -14.84 -11.46 0.63
N LEU A 175 -15.50 -11.01 1.69
CA LEU A 175 -15.82 -9.60 1.92
C LEU A 175 -14.65 -8.96 2.65
N GLU A 176 -13.86 -8.16 1.95
CA GLU A 176 -12.76 -7.41 2.57
C GLU A 176 -13.28 -6.08 3.14
N ILE A 177 -12.97 -5.79 4.40
CA ILE A 177 -13.46 -4.61 5.12
C ILE A 177 -12.38 -3.99 5.99
N ASP A 178 -12.41 -2.67 6.08
CA ASP A 178 -11.67 -1.92 7.10
C ASP A 178 -12.28 -2.17 8.48
N VAL A 179 -11.42 -2.23 9.50
CA VAL A 179 -11.77 -2.47 10.90
C VAL A 179 -11.06 -1.48 11.82
N SER A 180 -11.67 -1.20 12.97
CA SER A 180 -11.10 -0.37 14.02
C SER A 180 -10.22 -1.18 14.97
N ALA A 181 -9.19 -0.54 15.54
CA ALA A 181 -8.46 -1.07 16.70
C ALA A 181 -9.35 -1.17 17.96
N GLY A 182 -10.46 -0.43 18.01
CA GLY A 182 -11.48 -0.58 19.05
C GLY A 182 -12.52 -1.61 18.68
N VAL A 183 -13.70 -1.14 18.30
CA VAL A 183 -14.81 -1.98 17.85
C VAL A 183 -15.22 -1.62 16.43
N THR A 184 -15.51 -2.67 15.65
CA THR A 184 -16.10 -2.56 14.32
C THR A 184 -17.50 -3.17 14.37
N PHE A 185 -18.50 -2.38 13.98
CA PHE A 185 -19.85 -2.88 13.78
C PHE A 185 -20.05 -3.16 12.29
N ILE A 186 -20.38 -4.40 11.95
CA ILE A 186 -20.62 -4.84 10.58
C ILE A 186 -22.08 -5.23 10.49
N VAL A 187 -22.90 -4.40 9.85
CA VAL A 187 -24.34 -4.61 9.72
C VAL A 187 -24.64 -5.08 8.30
N CYS A 188 -25.25 -6.26 8.19
CA CYS A 188 -25.53 -6.93 6.93
C CYS A 188 -27.03 -7.07 6.67
N THR A 189 -27.39 -6.89 5.41
CA THR A 189 -28.73 -7.10 4.83
C THR A 189 -28.60 -8.06 3.65
N ASP A 190 -29.71 -8.46 3.04
CA ASP A 190 -29.71 -9.22 1.78
C ASP A 190 -28.98 -8.49 0.64
N GLN A 191 -28.87 -7.15 0.71
CA GLN A 191 -28.18 -6.32 -0.27
C GLN A 191 -26.67 -6.15 -0.02
N GLY A 192 -26.15 -6.69 1.08
CA GLY A 192 -24.74 -6.59 1.47
C GLY A 192 -24.54 -5.99 2.85
N CYS A 193 -23.30 -5.67 3.17
CA CYS A 193 -22.88 -5.22 4.50
C CYS A 193 -22.39 -3.77 4.51
N LYS A 194 -22.44 -3.15 5.69
CA LYS A 194 -21.95 -1.81 5.99
C LYS A 194 -21.16 -1.85 7.29
N THR A 195 -20.08 -1.08 7.35
CA THR A 195 -19.23 -1.00 8.53
C THR A 195 -19.38 0.35 9.24
N THR A 196 -19.20 0.33 10.55
CA THR A 196 -19.04 1.52 11.40
C THR A 196 -17.88 1.27 12.35
N LEU A 197 -16.91 2.17 12.33
CA LEU A 197 -15.66 2.07 13.09
C LEU A 197 -15.76 2.91 14.36
N ASN A 198 -15.34 2.38 15.51
CA ASN A 198 -15.28 3.15 16.75
C ASN A 198 -14.07 2.76 17.63
N PRO A 199 -13.04 3.61 17.77
CA PRO A 199 -12.87 4.89 17.09
C PRO A 199 -12.68 4.72 15.57
N GLU A 200 -12.76 5.82 14.80
CA GLU A 200 -12.27 5.82 13.42
C GLU A 200 -10.81 5.38 13.40
N TYR A 201 -10.47 4.59 12.38
CA TYR A 201 -9.19 3.91 12.30
C TYR A 201 -8.03 4.88 11.99
N TYR A 202 -6.83 4.53 12.44
CA TYR A 202 -5.56 5.21 12.14
C TYR A 202 -4.55 4.14 11.68
N ASP A 203 -3.81 4.38 10.59
CA ASP A 203 -2.95 3.35 9.99
C ASP A 203 -1.78 2.95 10.90
N THR A 204 -1.83 1.73 11.45
CA THR A 204 -0.83 1.14 12.35
C THR A 204 0.51 0.87 11.64
N CYS A 205 0.51 0.63 10.33
CA CYS A 205 1.75 0.43 9.57
C CYS A 205 2.43 1.72 9.13
N LYS A 206 1.77 2.85 9.35
CA LYS A 206 2.30 4.15 8.98
C LYS A 206 3.34 4.62 10.00
N GLY A 207 4.61 4.46 9.65
CA GLY A 207 5.74 5.09 10.36
C GLY A 207 6.74 4.17 11.07
N VAL A 208 6.62 2.84 11.01
CA VAL A 208 7.61 1.94 11.64
C VAL A 208 8.95 1.94 10.86
N GLY A 209 8.93 2.29 9.57
CA GLY A 209 10.16 2.57 8.80
C GLY A 209 11.00 3.74 9.33
N ALA A 210 10.44 4.63 10.16
CA ALA A 210 11.16 5.78 10.70
C ALA A 210 11.94 5.47 11.99
N LYS A 211 11.62 4.41 12.73
CA LYS A 211 12.19 4.18 14.08
C LYS A 211 13.40 3.24 14.11
N LEU A 212 13.65 2.47 13.05
CA LEU A 212 14.81 1.58 12.95
C LEU A 212 15.94 2.12 12.06
N ALA A 213 15.69 3.16 11.26
CA ALA A 213 16.71 3.79 10.42
C ALA A 213 17.55 4.88 11.16
N GLY A 214 17.18 5.25 12.39
CA GLY A 214 17.84 6.30 13.19
C GLY A 214 18.87 5.83 14.22
N GLY A 215 19.23 4.55 14.22
CA GLY A 215 20.16 3.94 15.17
C GLY A 215 21.64 4.09 14.80
N GLY A 216 22.13 5.33 14.81
CA GLY A 216 23.52 5.71 15.09
C GLY A 216 24.68 4.96 14.43
N LEU A 217 25.26 5.58 13.40
CA LEU A 217 26.72 5.69 13.25
C LEU A 217 27.00 6.82 12.26
N CYS A 218 27.31 7.99 12.82
CA CYS A 218 27.94 9.19 12.26
C CYS A 218 27.20 10.46 12.71
N ASP A 219 27.37 10.84 13.97
CA ASP A 219 27.34 12.27 14.30
C ASP A 219 28.52 12.57 15.25
N VAL A 220 29.62 13.01 14.65
CA VAL A 220 30.75 13.63 15.36
C VAL A 220 30.91 15.00 14.72
N GLY A 221 30.15 15.98 15.24
CA GLY A 221 29.97 17.25 14.55
C GLY A 221 29.64 18.47 15.42
N GLY A 222 30.16 18.54 16.66
CA GLY A 222 30.45 19.84 17.29
C GLY A 222 29.55 20.30 18.44
N SER A 223 30.12 20.37 19.64
CA SER A 223 30.29 21.62 20.39
C SER A 223 31.13 21.34 21.63
N LEU A 224 32.37 21.82 21.59
CA LEU A 224 33.32 21.82 22.70
C LEU A 224 33.07 23.07 23.53
N GLU A 225 32.21 23.01 24.56
CA GLU A 225 32.36 23.85 25.77
C GLU A 225 31.71 23.16 26.98
N ALA A 226 32.46 23.18 28.09
CA ALA A 226 32.04 22.99 29.49
C ALA A 226 31.81 21.57 30.05
N LEU A 227 32.91 21.09 30.67
CA LEU A 227 33.04 20.52 32.03
C LEU A 227 33.38 19.01 32.19
N PRO A 228 34.23 18.68 33.19
CA PRO A 228 34.95 17.41 33.27
C PRO A 228 34.47 16.54 34.43
N ILE A 229 34.22 15.23 34.23
CA ILE A 229 34.21 14.28 35.35
C ILE A 229 34.83 12.95 34.95
N LEU A 230 35.84 12.59 35.77
CA LEU A 230 36.62 11.37 35.91
C LEU A 230 36.01 10.07 35.34
N PHE A 231 36.81 9.34 34.57
CA PHE A 231 36.96 7.90 34.78
C PHE A 231 38.45 7.50 34.71
N ARG A 232 38.99 7.18 35.88
CA ARG A 232 40.22 6.40 36.04
C ARG A 232 39.86 4.93 35.81
N VAL A 233 40.41 4.32 34.78
CA VAL A 233 40.75 2.89 34.85
C VAL A 233 42.19 2.75 34.39
N ALA A 234 43.03 2.37 35.34
CA ALA A 234 44.42 2.08 35.14
C ALA A 234 44.56 0.70 34.50
N PHE A 235 45.20 0.61 33.33
CA PHE A 235 45.96 -0.57 32.98
C PHE A 235 47.39 -0.14 32.65
N ARG A 236 48.29 -0.49 33.56
CA ARG A 236 49.74 -0.48 33.35
C ARG A 236 50.12 -1.78 32.65
N LEU A 237 50.76 -1.68 31.49
CA LEU A 237 51.79 -2.63 31.05
C LEU A 237 52.79 -1.85 30.15
N PRO A 238 54.10 -2.12 30.26
CA PRO A 238 55.12 -1.25 29.70
C PRO A 238 55.70 -1.78 28.36
N LEU A 239 56.09 -0.81 27.55
CA LEU A 239 57.29 -0.75 26.72
C LEU A 239 57.45 -1.65 25.46
N VAL A 240 57.73 -0.91 24.37
CA VAL A 240 58.59 -1.20 23.21
C VAL A 240 57.96 -1.93 22.03
N LEU A 241 57.54 -1.16 21.02
CA LEU A 241 58.25 -1.12 19.73
C LEU A 241 57.89 0.18 18.99
N THR A 242 58.89 1.03 18.82
CA THR A 242 58.90 2.19 17.92
C THR A 242 59.12 1.74 16.49
N GLU A 243 58.56 2.52 15.55
CA GLU A 243 58.69 2.45 14.09
C GLU A 243 57.74 1.48 13.34
N THR A 244 56.51 1.95 13.04
CA THR A 244 55.73 1.63 11.81
C THR A 244 54.35 2.34 11.78
N ILE A 245 54.27 3.63 12.12
CA ILE A 245 52.99 4.40 12.09
C ILE A 245 52.94 5.48 10.99
N GLU A 246 54.02 5.69 10.23
CA GLU A 246 54.01 6.64 9.10
C GLU A 246 53.49 6.01 7.79
N SER A 247 53.65 4.70 7.57
CA SER A 247 53.18 4.04 6.33
C SER A 247 51.68 3.70 6.32
N LEU A 248 51.03 3.64 7.49
CA LEU A 248 49.58 3.37 7.57
C LEU A 248 48.73 4.64 7.35
N LYS A 249 49.31 5.83 7.59
CA LYS A 249 48.64 7.12 7.32
C LYS A 249 48.59 7.47 5.84
N VAL A 250 49.58 7.04 5.04
CA VAL A 250 49.59 7.29 3.59
C VAL A 250 48.66 6.31 2.86
N MET A 251 48.47 5.09 3.36
CA MET A 251 47.60 4.10 2.72
C MET A 251 46.10 4.34 3.02
N LEU A 252 45.74 4.90 4.18
CA LEU A 252 44.34 5.27 4.48
C LEU A 252 43.91 6.58 3.79
N LEU A 253 44.83 7.51 3.52
CA LEU A 253 44.51 8.78 2.86
C LEU A 253 44.29 8.63 1.35
N SER A 254 44.92 7.64 0.71
CA SER A 254 44.65 7.30 -0.71
C SER A 254 43.31 6.59 -0.93
N ILE A 255 42.77 5.91 0.09
CA ILE A 255 41.45 5.26 0.01
C ILE A 255 40.32 6.28 0.29
N LEU A 256 40.58 7.31 1.10
CA LEU A 256 39.61 8.37 1.42
C LEU A 256 39.54 9.52 0.41
N LEU A 257 40.49 9.64 -0.52
CA LEU A 257 40.47 10.64 -1.61
C LEU A 257 39.99 10.07 -2.97
N ALA A 258 39.66 8.78 -3.05
CA ALA A 258 39.10 8.16 -4.26
C ALA A 258 37.56 8.16 -4.31
N SER A 259 36.86 8.67 -3.29
CA SER A 259 35.39 8.67 -3.23
C SER A 259 34.73 10.03 -3.47
N CYS A 260 35.51 11.09 -3.72
CA CYS A 260 35.00 12.37 -4.20
C CYS A 260 35.36 12.56 -5.68
N VAL A 261 34.76 11.74 -6.56
CA VAL A 261 34.70 12.06 -7.99
C VAL A 261 33.42 12.86 -8.22
N LEU A 262 33.62 14.13 -8.57
CA LEU A 262 32.64 14.97 -9.25
C LEU A 262 31.91 14.15 -10.33
N ARG A 263 30.60 13.94 -10.17
CA ARG A 263 29.74 13.69 -11.35
C ARG A 263 29.64 15.01 -12.11
N SER A 264 30.63 15.27 -12.96
CA SER A 264 30.44 16.18 -14.08
C SER A 264 29.40 15.56 -15.00
N GLY A 265 28.38 16.33 -15.37
CA GLY A 265 27.42 15.96 -16.40
C GLY A 265 28.17 15.49 -17.64
N GLY A 266 27.96 14.23 -18.00
CA GLY A 266 28.20 13.74 -19.33
C GLY A 266 26.87 13.79 -20.05
N ASP A 267 26.70 14.79 -20.91
CA ASP A 267 25.69 14.80 -21.95
C ASP A 267 25.90 13.54 -22.80
N GLY A 268 25.16 12.48 -22.47
CA GLY A 268 24.92 11.41 -23.42
C GLY A 268 24.20 12.02 -24.62
N PRO A 269 24.51 11.60 -25.86
CA PRO A 269 23.92 12.20 -27.04
C PRO A 269 22.40 12.15 -26.94
N LEU A 270 21.74 13.29 -27.21
CA LEU A 270 20.31 13.33 -27.48
C LEU A 270 20.02 12.27 -28.54
N VAL A 271 19.45 11.14 -28.12
CA VAL A 271 18.77 10.25 -29.04
C VAL A 271 17.45 10.93 -29.34
N THR A 272 17.46 11.85 -30.30
CA THR A 272 16.24 12.27 -31.00
C THR A 272 15.79 11.09 -31.88
N SER A 273 15.30 10.02 -31.27
CA SER A 273 14.44 9.09 -31.97
C SER A 273 13.04 9.69 -31.92
N THR A 274 12.69 10.44 -32.94
CA THR A 274 11.30 10.62 -33.35
C THR A 274 10.80 9.27 -33.86
N SER A 275 10.63 8.31 -32.95
CA SER A 275 9.79 7.14 -33.16
C SER A 275 8.50 7.43 -32.40
N THR A 276 7.45 7.78 -33.13
CA THR A 276 6.08 7.68 -32.62
C THR A 276 5.93 6.24 -32.12
N PRO A 277 5.78 5.98 -30.80
CA PRO A 277 5.54 4.63 -30.34
C PRO A 277 4.06 4.34 -30.62
N THR A 278 3.74 3.95 -31.85
CA THR A 278 2.46 3.29 -32.12
C THR A 278 2.55 1.86 -31.59
N ASN A 279 2.42 1.71 -30.28
CA ASN A 279 2.07 0.43 -29.67
C ASN A 279 0.57 0.22 -29.91
N ALA A 280 0.19 -0.08 -31.15
CA ALA A 280 -1.13 -0.61 -31.44
C ALA A 280 -1.15 -2.05 -30.92
N VAL A 281 -1.78 -2.26 -29.76
CA VAL A 281 -2.06 -3.62 -29.27
C VAL A 281 -3.32 -4.08 -29.99
N SER A 282 -3.15 -4.60 -31.21
CA SER A 282 -4.23 -5.27 -31.94
C SER A 282 -4.20 -6.76 -31.59
N ASP A 283 -4.75 -7.14 -30.45
CA ASP A 283 -4.87 -8.56 -30.11
C ASP A 283 -6.28 -9.08 -30.35
N SER A 284 -6.37 -10.09 -31.21
CA SER A 284 -7.60 -10.83 -31.53
C SER A 284 -8.17 -11.64 -30.36
N ASN A 285 -7.66 -11.44 -29.14
CA ASN A 285 -8.11 -12.12 -27.94
C ASN A 285 -9.24 -11.31 -27.30
N PRO A 286 -10.50 -11.79 -27.36
CA PRO A 286 -11.65 -11.07 -26.82
C PRO A 286 -11.63 -10.94 -25.29
N ASN A 287 -10.69 -11.59 -24.60
CA ASN A 287 -10.56 -11.56 -23.14
C ASN A 287 -9.58 -10.49 -22.63
N ILE A 288 -8.85 -9.82 -23.53
CA ILE A 288 -8.00 -8.68 -23.16
C ILE A 288 -8.88 -7.45 -22.96
N CYS A 289 -8.64 -6.71 -21.87
CA CYS A 289 -9.34 -5.46 -21.59
C CYS A 289 -9.29 -4.50 -22.79
N ASN A 290 -10.47 -4.10 -23.27
CA ASN A 290 -10.60 -3.05 -24.28
C ASN A 290 -11.71 -2.07 -23.84
N PRO A 291 -11.35 -0.88 -23.33
CA PRO A 291 -12.31 0.15 -22.89
C PRO A 291 -13.40 0.52 -23.91
N ALA A 292 -13.15 0.35 -25.22
CA ALA A 292 -14.11 0.65 -26.27
C ALA A 292 -15.26 -0.36 -26.38
N LEU A 293 -15.15 -1.55 -25.75
CA LEU A 293 -16.17 -2.59 -25.82
C LEU A 293 -17.36 -2.37 -24.88
N GLY A 294 -17.28 -1.38 -23.98
CA GLY A 294 -18.37 -1.02 -23.09
C GLY A 294 -18.25 -1.70 -21.73
N HIS A 295 -17.69 -0.98 -20.75
CA HIS A 295 -17.46 -1.50 -19.41
C HIS A 295 -18.01 -0.57 -18.35
N ARG A 296 -18.30 -1.10 -17.16
CA ARG A 296 -18.67 -0.29 -16.00
C ARG A 296 -17.46 0.29 -15.28
N TYR A 297 -16.40 -0.51 -15.16
CA TYR A 297 -15.21 -0.15 -14.41
C TYR A 297 -13.95 -0.39 -15.24
N ILE A 298 -12.96 0.46 -14.99
CA ILE A 298 -11.60 0.29 -15.51
C ILE A 298 -10.65 0.41 -14.34
N SER A 299 -9.94 -0.67 -14.03
CA SER A 299 -8.86 -0.66 -13.04
C SER A 299 -7.52 -0.47 -13.75
N ILE A 300 -6.73 0.49 -13.28
CA ILE A 300 -5.41 0.83 -13.78
C ILE A 300 -4.41 0.37 -12.73
N GLY A 301 -3.71 -0.72 -13.01
CA GLY A 301 -2.71 -1.30 -12.14
C GLY A 301 -1.30 -0.91 -12.56
N SER A 302 -0.41 -0.70 -11.60
CA SER A 302 1.00 -0.43 -11.84
C SER A 302 1.71 -1.64 -12.45
N ALA A 303 2.51 -1.46 -13.51
CA ALA A 303 3.20 -2.56 -14.19
C ALA A 303 4.70 -2.34 -14.41
N GLY A 304 5.31 -1.44 -13.64
CA GLY A 304 6.76 -1.22 -13.65
C GLY A 304 7.24 -0.49 -12.41
N GLY A 305 8.56 -0.54 -12.20
CA GLY A 305 9.22 0.15 -11.10
C GLY A 305 9.30 1.67 -11.31
N ILE A 306 9.57 2.36 -10.21
CA ILE A 306 9.63 3.82 -10.08
C ILE A 306 11.06 4.27 -9.80
N SER A 307 11.44 5.40 -10.37
CA SER A 307 12.72 6.06 -10.11
C SER A 307 12.80 6.62 -8.69
N SER A 308 13.08 5.78 -7.71
CA SER A 308 13.30 6.22 -6.34
C SER A 308 14.51 5.53 -5.74
N SER A 309 15.24 6.26 -4.89
CA SER A 309 16.35 5.72 -4.12
C SER A 309 15.91 4.88 -2.92
N SER A 310 14.61 4.91 -2.59
CA SER A 310 14.01 4.18 -1.48
C SER A 310 12.95 3.22 -1.98
N CYS A 311 12.89 2.02 -1.42
CA CYS A 311 11.78 1.09 -1.62
C CYS A 311 10.43 1.67 -1.22
N TYR A 312 10.43 2.65 -0.32
CA TYR A 312 9.26 3.42 0.05
C TYR A 312 8.92 4.43 -1.06
N ALA A 313 8.39 3.93 -2.17
CA ALA A 313 7.93 4.71 -3.30
C ALA A 313 6.51 4.27 -3.63
N SER A 314 5.62 5.22 -3.86
CA SER A 314 4.30 4.97 -4.44
C SER A 314 4.28 5.39 -5.90
N TRP A 315 3.31 4.86 -6.63
CA TRP A 315 2.88 5.43 -7.89
C TRP A 315 1.90 6.57 -7.62
N ASP A 316 2.18 7.71 -8.23
CA ASP A 316 1.36 8.91 -8.10
C ASP A 316 0.62 9.18 -9.40
N VAL A 317 -0.70 9.19 -9.31
CA VAL A 317 -1.61 9.49 -10.43
C VAL A 317 -2.26 10.84 -10.16
N HIS A 318 -1.90 11.81 -11.00
CA HIS A 318 -2.37 13.18 -10.89
C HIS A 318 -3.80 13.36 -11.41
N GLU A 319 -4.14 12.70 -12.51
CA GLU A 319 -5.47 12.82 -13.10
C GLU A 319 -5.72 11.68 -14.08
N VAL A 320 -6.97 11.22 -14.14
CA VAL A 320 -7.48 10.27 -15.10
C VAL A 320 -8.73 10.86 -15.72
N GLU A 321 -8.70 11.03 -17.03
CA GLU A 321 -9.85 11.49 -17.80
C GLU A 321 -10.32 10.37 -18.73
N ALA A 322 -11.62 10.17 -18.86
CA ALA A 322 -12.19 9.21 -19.79
C ALA A 322 -13.18 9.91 -20.73
N PHE A 323 -13.10 9.59 -22.02
CA PHE A 323 -13.93 10.17 -23.07
C PHE A 323 -14.65 9.08 -23.86
N THR A 324 -15.90 9.34 -24.17
CA THR A 324 -16.71 8.59 -25.14
C THR A 324 -16.86 9.43 -26.40
N SER A 325 -17.55 8.89 -27.41
CA SER A 325 -17.98 9.67 -28.58
C SER A 325 -18.86 10.88 -28.25
N SER A 326 -19.47 10.90 -27.04
CA SER A 326 -20.31 11.99 -26.56
C SER A 326 -19.58 13.06 -25.74
N GLY A 327 -18.31 12.82 -25.39
CA GLY A 327 -17.48 13.74 -24.59
C GLY A 327 -16.91 13.09 -23.33
N GLN A 328 -16.36 13.94 -22.46
CA GLN A 328 -15.73 13.54 -21.19
C GLN A 328 -16.77 13.02 -20.20
N LEU A 329 -16.42 11.95 -19.50
CA LEU A 329 -17.23 11.36 -18.44
C LEU A 329 -16.94 12.02 -17.09
N THR A 330 -17.95 12.07 -16.22
CA THR A 330 -17.75 12.29 -14.79
C THR A 330 -17.41 10.96 -14.15
N LEU A 331 -16.26 10.91 -13.48
CA LEU A 331 -15.70 9.70 -12.92
C LEU A 331 -15.81 9.70 -11.39
N SER A 332 -15.78 8.51 -10.80
CA SER A 332 -15.41 8.35 -9.40
C SER A 332 -14.34 7.29 -9.29
N ALA A 333 -13.50 7.38 -8.27
CA ALA A 333 -12.35 6.52 -8.12
C ALA A 333 -12.29 5.89 -6.72
N SER A 334 -11.77 4.67 -6.68
CA SER A 334 -11.43 3.92 -5.48
C SER A 334 -10.08 3.25 -5.68
N SER A 335 -9.47 2.71 -4.63
CA SER A 335 -8.23 1.92 -4.76
C SER A 335 -8.34 0.64 -3.96
N MET A 336 -7.91 -0.47 -4.56
CA MET A 336 -7.88 -1.78 -3.90
C MET A 336 -6.60 -1.98 -3.06
N SER A 337 -5.53 -1.29 -3.46
CA SER A 337 -4.24 -1.30 -2.75
C SER A 337 -4.18 -0.30 -1.59
N GLY A 338 -5.21 0.55 -1.44
CA GLY A 338 -5.18 1.67 -0.50
C GLY A 338 -4.57 2.94 -1.09
N SER A 339 -4.44 3.98 -0.26
CA SER A 339 -3.87 5.27 -0.65
C SER A 339 -3.11 5.91 0.50
N ASP A 340 -2.12 6.75 0.19
CA ASP A 340 -1.47 7.59 1.21
C ASP A 340 -2.44 8.68 1.74
N ASP A 341 -2.24 9.09 2.99
CA ASP A 341 -3.13 10.04 3.67
C ASP A 341 -3.04 11.41 3.00
N GLY A 342 -4.20 11.99 2.72
CA GLY A 342 -4.28 13.25 1.99
C GLY A 342 -4.12 13.09 0.48
N TYR A 343 -3.91 11.87 -0.03
CA TYR A 343 -3.85 11.55 -1.46
C TYR A 343 -4.89 10.48 -1.86
N PRO A 344 -6.18 10.67 -1.55
CA PRO A 344 -7.22 9.67 -1.82
C PRO A 344 -7.44 9.46 -3.32
N PRO A 345 -8.00 8.31 -3.73
CA PRO A 345 -8.31 8.01 -5.14
C PRO A 345 -9.11 9.10 -5.86
N SER A 346 -9.97 9.81 -5.14
CA SER A 346 -10.78 10.90 -5.69
C SER A 346 -9.96 12.04 -6.29
N LYS A 347 -8.71 12.23 -5.87
CA LYS A 347 -7.80 13.24 -6.42
C LYS A 347 -7.26 12.90 -7.79
N ALA A 348 -7.31 11.63 -8.20
CA ALA A 348 -6.95 11.24 -9.55
C ALA A 348 -8.09 11.45 -10.56
N VAL A 349 -9.23 12.00 -10.16
CA VAL A 349 -10.40 12.23 -11.04
C VAL A 349 -11.13 13.53 -10.70
N ASP A 350 -10.44 14.48 -10.06
CA ASP A 350 -11.06 15.72 -9.59
C ASP A 350 -10.94 16.88 -10.61
N GLY A 351 -10.26 16.66 -11.73
CA GLY A 351 -10.02 17.67 -12.75
C GLY A 351 -8.88 18.62 -12.42
N ASP A 352 -8.12 18.38 -11.34
CA ASP A 352 -6.98 19.19 -10.91
C ASP A 352 -5.68 18.37 -10.94
N THR A 353 -4.94 18.51 -12.05
CA THR A 353 -3.63 17.86 -12.27
C THR A 353 -2.55 18.29 -11.29
N SER A 354 -2.80 19.26 -10.39
CA SER A 354 -1.87 19.63 -9.32
C SER A 354 -2.04 18.80 -8.05
N THR A 355 -3.16 18.10 -7.91
CA THR A 355 -3.37 17.09 -6.88
C THR A 355 -3.06 15.70 -7.45
N PHE A 356 -3.06 14.68 -6.58
CA PHE A 356 -2.82 13.29 -7.00
C PHE A 356 -3.37 12.30 -5.99
N TRP A 357 -3.68 11.11 -6.48
CA TRP A 357 -3.70 9.89 -5.70
C TRP A 357 -2.29 9.33 -5.60
N ALA A 358 -1.91 8.87 -4.41
CA ALA A 358 -0.68 8.11 -4.19
C ALA A 358 -1.05 6.72 -3.68
N GLY A 359 -0.57 5.67 -4.35
CA GLY A 359 -0.76 4.30 -3.89
C GLY A 359 0.04 3.97 -2.61
N ASP A 360 -0.11 2.75 -2.10
CA ASP A 360 0.55 2.33 -0.86
C ASP A 360 2.08 2.17 -1.04
N HIS A 361 2.88 3.00 -0.37
CA HIS A 361 4.34 2.96 -0.43
C HIS A 361 4.95 1.61 -0.03
N ASP A 362 4.25 0.81 0.78
CA ASP A 362 4.73 -0.46 1.31
C ASP A 362 4.82 -1.55 0.22
N VAL A 363 4.18 -1.34 -0.93
CA VAL A 363 4.27 -2.25 -2.08
C VAL A 363 5.71 -2.37 -2.60
N GLY A 364 6.56 -1.37 -2.37
CA GLY A 364 7.97 -1.46 -2.76
C GLY A 364 8.18 -1.16 -4.25
N MET A 365 7.66 -0.04 -4.74
CA MET A 365 7.63 0.25 -6.18
C MET A 365 8.96 0.74 -6.77
N SER A 366 9.98 1.05 -5.96
CA SER A 366 11.26 1.53 -6.48
C SER A 366 11.97 0.50 -7.35
N CYS A 367 12.65 0.94 -8.41
CA CYS A 367 13.52 0.11 -9.24
C CYS A 367 14.54 -0.74 -8.44
N SER A 368 14.91 -0.34 -7.22
CA SER A 368 15.85 -1.08 -6.36
C SER A 368 15.28 -2.35 -5.73
N CYS A 369 13.96 -2.48 -5.67
CA CYS A 369 13.25 -3.63 -5.09
C CYS A 369 12.00 -4.04 -5.85
N TRP A 370 11.77 -3.44 -7.03
CA TRP A 370 10.76 -3.86 -7.97
C TRP A 370 11.08 -5.23 -8.57
N ASP A 371 10.06 -6.06 -8.69
CA ASP A 371 10.06 -7.28 -9.48
C ASP A 371 8.64 -7.51 -10.04
N ASP A 372 8.49 -8.42 -11.00
CA ASP A 372 7.22 -8.64 -11.69
C ASP A 372 6.10 -9.18 -10.77
N SER A 373 6.42 -9.70 -9.57
CA SER A 373 5.38 -10.13 -8.61
C SER A 373 4.60 -8.95 -8.01
N LYS A 374 5.14 -7.73 -8.16
CA LYS A 374 4.52 -6.49 -7.70
C LYS A 374 3.63 -5.81 -8.74
N LYS A 375 3.48 -6.42 -9.93
CA LYS A 375 2.49 -5.96 -10.92
C LYS A 375 1.10 -5.96 -10.29
N ASP A 376 0.33 -4.90 -10.53
CA ASP A 376 -0.95 -4.64 -9.89
C ASP A 376 -0.87 -4.54 -8.35
N GLY A 377 0.31 -4.35 -7.77
CA GLY A 377 0.46 -4.10 -6.33
C GLY A 377 -0.16 -2.76 -5.93
N GLN A 378 -0.21 -1.80 -6.85
CA GLN A 378 -1.00 -0.58 -6.72
C GLN A 378 -2.04 -0.49 -7.82
N ILE A 379 -3.31 -0.33 -7.46
CA ILE A 379 -4.44 -0.31 -8.40
C ILE A 379 -5.41 0.82 -8.08
N LEU A 380 -5.62 1.68 -9.07
CA LEU A 380 -6.68 2.69 -9.07
C LEU A 380 -7.88 2.16 -9.87
N THR A 381 -9.07 2.12 -9.29
CA THR A 381 -10.29 1.65 -9.95
C THR A 381 -11.23 2.81 -10.23
N ILE A 382 -11.53 3.01 -11.51
CA ILE A 382 -12.40 4.06 -12.02
C ILE A 382 -13.80 3.47 -12.25
N ASP A 383 -14.81 4.09 -11.65
CA ASP A 383 -16.22 3.86 -11.92
C ASP A 383 -16.73 4.86 -12.96
N LEU A 384 -17.23 4.34 -14.08
CA LEU A 384 -17.73 5.09 -15.23
C LEU A 384 -19.21 5.52 -15.09
N GLY A 385 -19.87 5.18 -13.98
CA GLY A 385 -21.26 5.58 -13.68
C GLY A 385 -22.33 4.74 -14.39
N SER A 386 -21.98 4.04 -15.47
CA SER A 386 -22.72 2.97 -16.16
C SER A 386 -21.77 2.24 -17.11
N ASN A 387 -22.27 1.27 -17.88
CA ASN A 387 -21.47 0.69 -18.96
C ASN A 387 -21.23 1.76 -20.03
N GLN A 388 -19.96 2.06 -20.31
CA GLN A 388 -19.53 3.12 -21.23
C GLN A 388 -18.50 2.59 -22.22
N GLN A 389 -18.67 2.95 -23.50
CA GLN A 389 -17.68 2.70 -24.55
C GLN A 389 -16.66 3.83 -24.54
N VAL A 390 -15.58 3.64 -23.78
CA VAL A 390 -14.52 4.63 -23.62
C VAL A 390 -13.59 4.55 -24.83
N THR A 391 -13.61 5.60 -25.65
CA THR A 391 -12.77 5.71 -26.86
C THR A 391 -11.43 6.37 -26.60
N GLN A 392 -11.30 7.09 -25.48
CA GLN A 392 -10.03 7.70 -25.07
C GLN A 392 -9.92 7.74 -23.55
N LEU A 393 -8.76 7.35 -23.02
CA LEU A 393 -8.34 7.62 -21.65
C LEU A 393 -7.14 8.57 -21.68
N LYS A 394 -7.07 9.51 -20.75
CA LYS A 394 -5.85 10.26 -20.47
C LYS A 394 -5.40 9.96 -19.06
N LEU A 395 -4.15 9.57 -18.92
CA LEU A 395 -3.51 9.29 -17.65
C LEU A 395 -2.41 10.33 -17.44
N HIS A 396 -2.55 11.13 -16.40
CA HIS A 396 -1.52 12.05 -15.92
C HIS A 396 -0.85 11.40 -14.71
N GLN A 397 0.43 11.10 -14.83
CA GLN A 397 1.24 10.53 -13.75
C GLN A 397 2.63 11.16 -13.77
N GLY A 398 3.26 11.28 -12.61
CA GLY A 398 4.45 12.11 -12.51
C GLY A 398 4.18 13.56 -12.92
N GLY A 399 5.02 14.47 -12.48
CA GLY A 399 4.77 15.91 -12.65
C GLY A 399 6.05 16.71 -12.50
N GLN A 400 5.96 18.05 -12.55
CA GLN A 400 7.13 18.91 -12.36
C GLN A 400 7.76 18.70 -10.98
N GLY A 401 8.79 17.86 -10.91
CA GLY A 401 9.51 17.50 -9.70
C GLY A 401 8.97 16.25 -8.97
N ASN A 402 7.96 15.57 -9.53
CA ASN A 402 7.49 14.28 -9.02
C ASN A 402 7.79 13.17 -10.03
N ASP A 403 8.84 12.39 -9.76
CA ASP A 403 9.29 11.30 -10.62
C ASP A 403 8.64 9.95 -10.23
N TRP A 404 7.57 9.98 -9.43
CA TRP A 404 6.86 8.80 -8.94
C TRP A 404 5.89 8.23 -9.97
N ALA A 405 6.42 7.97 -11.16
CA ALA A 405 5.70 7.47 -12.33
C ALA A 405 6.22 6.08 -12.74
N VAL A 406 5.29 5.20 -13.14
CA VAL A 406 5.60 3.88 -13.66
C VAL A 406 5.77 3.92 -15.18
N LYS A 407 6.58 3.01 -15.72
CA LYS A 407 6.83 2.90 -17.18
C LYS A 407 5.69 2.26 -17.97
N SER A 408 4.89 1.45 -17.29
CA SER A 408 3.78 0.71 -17.86
C SER A 408 2.67 0.55 -16.85
N VAL A 409 1.44 0.47 -17.33
CA VAL A 409 0.25 0.13 -16.56
C VAL A 409 -0.47 -1.05 -17.19
N ARG A 410 -1.27 -1.74 -16.38
CA ARG A 410 -2.18 -2.80 -16.79
C ARG A 410 -3.60 -2.28 -16.65
N LEU A 411 -4.32 -2.22 -17.76
CA LEU A 411 -5.74 -1.91 -17.78
C LEU A 411 -6.53 -3.19 -17.62
N HIS A 412 -7.44 -3.18 -16.66
CA HIS A 412 -8.38 -4.26 -16.43
C HIS A 412 -9.80 -3.74 -16.57
N CYS A 413 -10.58 -4.40 -17.42
CA CYS A 413 -11.94 -3.98 -17.78
C CYS A 413 -12.92 -4.96 -17.15
N HIS A 414 -13.92 -4.46 -16.42
CA HIS A 414 -14.83 -5.34 -15.70
C HIS A 414 -16.19 -4.69 -15.41
N GLU A 415 -17.16 -5.54 -15.07
CA GLU A 415 -18.55 -5.15 -14.83
C GLU A 415 -18.89 -5.07 -13.33
N SER A 416 -17.96 -5.48 -12.46
CA SER A 416 -18.19 -5.64 -11.03
C SER A 416 -17.11 -4.92 -10.23
N VAL A 417 -17.49 -4.13 -9.23
CA VAL A 417 -16.52 -3.49 -8.33
C VAL A 417 -15.62 -4.54 -7.64
N ALA A 418 -16.10 -5.79 -7.51
CA ALA A 418 -15.32 -6.95 -7.05
C ALA A 418 -14.43 -7.47 -8.19
N PHE A 419 -13.34 -6.76 -8.46
CA PHE A 419 -12.37 -7.12 -9.48
C PHE A 419 -11.18 -7.85 -8.89
N SER A 420 -10.77 -8.95 -9.54
CA SER A 420 -9.49 -9.61 -9.28
C SER A 420 -8.64 -9.55 -10.53
N SER A 421 -7.40 -9.05 -10.39
CA SER A 421 -6.39 -9.03 -11.45
C SER A 421 -6.01 -10.40 -11.99
N ALA A 422 -6.47 -11.48 -11.34
CA ALA A 422 -6.28 -12.86 -11.80
C ALA A 422 -7.35 -13.35 -12.79
N LEU A 423 -8.48 -12.64 -12.94
CA LEU A 423 -9.67 -13.15 -13.66
C LEU A 423 -9.88 -12.55 -15.06
N VAL A 424 -9.22 -11.43 -15.38
CA VAL A 424 -9.28 -10.78 -16.69
C VAL A 424 -7.87 -10.59 -17.21
N GLU A 425 -7.61 -10.91 -18.48
CA GLU A 425 -6.31 -10.61 -19.06
C GLU A 425 -6.20 -9.09 -19.25
N PRO A 426 -5.22 -8.44 -18.59
CA PRO A 426 -5.09 -7.01 -18.72
C PRO A 426 -4.46 -6.65 -20.05
N LEU A 427 -4.81 -5.46 -20.50
CA LEU A 427 -4.05 -4.75 -21.52
C LEU A 427 -2.89 -4.02 -20.85
N GLU A 428 -1.67 -4.53 -21.01
CA GLU A 428 -0.46 -3.85 -20.54
C GLU A 428 0.02 -2.85 -21.60
N ILE A 429 0.18 -1.59 -21.21
CA ILE A 429 0.58 -0.49 -22.09
C ILE A 429 1.69 0.33 -21.45
N GLU A 430 2.59 0.83 -22.28
CA GLU A 430 3.58 1.81 -21.87
C GLU A 430 2.93 3.17 -21.65
N VAL A 431 3.46 3.92 -20.68
CA VAL A 431 2.92 5.21 -20.24
C VAL A 431 4.06 6.18 -19.96
N SER A 432 3.82 7.48 -20.15
CA SER A 432 4.77 8.58 -19.92
C SER A 432 4.87 8.97 -18.45
N THR A 433 5.91 9.75 -18.12
CA THR A 433 6.06 10.46 -16.83
C THR A 433 5.29 11.79 -16.78
N GLY A 434 4.36 11.99 -17.71
CA GLY A 434 3.52 13.18 -17.78
C GLY A 434 2.12 12.75 -18.18
N VAL A 435 1.75 13.01 -19.43
CA VAL A 435 0.44 12.65 -19.97
C VAL A 435 0.56 11.50 -20.95
N THR A 436 -0.23 10.46 -20.74
CA THR A 436 -0.44 9.39 -21.73
C THR A 436 -1.85 9.46 -22.24
N THR A 437 -2.01 9.61 -23.55
CA THR A 437 -3.31 9.49 -24.20
C THR A 437 -3.45 8.09 -24.76
N ILE A 438 -4.47 7.35 -24.33
CA ILE A 438 -4.76 5.98 -24.74
C ILE A 438 -6.03 6.05 -25.58
N GLU A 439 -5.90 5.88 -26.89
CA GLU A 439 -7.04 5.87 -27.81
C GLU A 439 -7.44 4.43 -28.08
N CYS A 440 -8.71 4.09 -27.85
CA CYS A 440 -9.25 2.74 -28.00
C CYS A 440 -10.35 2.69 -29.05
N SER A 441 -10.35 1.60 -29.80
CA SER A 441 -11.37 1.23 -30.79
C SER A 441 -11.77 -0.22 -30.59
N ASP A 442 -12.74 -0.71 -31.35
CA ASP A 442 -13.09 -2.13 -31.40
C ASP A 442 -11.90 -3.04 -31.80
N GLN A 443 -10.87 -2.48 -32.43
CA GLN A 443 -9.66 -3.20 -32.86
C GLN A 443 -8.52 -3.23 -31.82
N GLY A 444 -8.71 -2.55 -30.67
CA GLY A 444 -7.69 -2.42 -29.63
C GLY A 444 -7.34 -0.97 -29.33
N CYS A 445 -6.25 -0.77 -28.58
CA CYS A 445 -5.82 0.55 -28.13
C CYS A 445 -4.42 0.93 -28.63
N THR A 446 -4.19 2.22 -28.76
CA THR A 446 -2.91 2.87 -29.08
C THR A 446 -2.59 3.94 -28.05
N THR A 447 -1.31 4.14 -27.76
CA THR A 447 -0.84 5.14 -26.80
C THR A 447 -0.05 6.26 -27.48
N ASP A 448 -0.30 7.50 -27.09
CA ASP A 448 0.54 8.66 -27.37
C ASP A 448 1.15 9.16 -26.05
N LEU A 449 2.48 9.21 -25.99
CA LEU A 449 3.27 9.46 -24.78
C LEU A 449 3.82 10.90 -24.83
N GLN A 450 3.39 11.75 -23.90
CA GLN A 450 3.79 13.17 -23.84
C GLN A 450 4.28 13.55 -22.44
N PRO A 451 5.60 13.65 -22.18
CA PRO A 451 6.73 13.28 -23.04
C PRO A 451 6.91 11.75 -23.15
N ALA A 452 7.85 11.26 -23.96
CA ALA A 452 8.22 9.85 -23.91
C ALA A 452 8.73 9.47 -22.50
N TYR A 453 8.41 8.27 -22.03
CA TYR A 453 8.97 7.76 -20.78
C TYR A 453 10.48 7.55 -20.93
N TYR A 454 11.25 8.01 -19.96
CA TYR A 454 12.67 7.70 -19.87
C TYR A 454 12.83 6.53 -18.91
N ASP A 455 13.37 5.39 -19.35
CA ASP A 455 13.54 4.22 -18.49
C ASP A 455 14.43 4.55 -17.29
N THR A 456 13.80 4.73 -16.14
CA THR A 456 14.47 5.11 -14.90
C THR A 456 15.07 3.91 -14.17
N CYS A 457 14.67 2.69 -14.51
CA CYS A 457 15.20 1.46 -13.93
C CYS A 457 16.40 0.90 -14.72
N ALA A 458 16.66 1.39 -15.94
CA ALA A 458 17.77 0.96 -16.79
C ALA A 458 19.17 1.20 -16.18
N GLY A 459 19.29 1.99 -15.11
CA GLY A 459 20.56 2.25 -14.40
C GLY A 459 20.84 1.37 -13.18
N THR A 460 19.87 0.56 -12.73
CA THR A 460 19.95 -0.26 -11.50
C THR A 460 20.09 -1.76 -11.77
N ALA A 461 20.58 -2.13 -12.95
CA ALA A 461 20.90 -3.52 -13.27
C ALA A 461 22.06 -4.05 -12.39
N GLY A 462 21.70 -4.65 -11.24
CA GLY A 462 22.35 -5.80 -10.64
C GLY A 462 23.72 -5.61 -9.98
N ALA A 463 23.72 -5.30 -8.67
CA ALA A 463 24.79 -5.73 -7.76
C ALA A 463 24.75 -7.25 -7.46
N GLY A 464 23.88 -8.01 -8.15
CA GLY A 464 23.72 -9.47 -8.03
C GLY A 464 24.22 -10.29 -9.22
N ALA A 465 24.87 -9.68 -10.21
CA ALA A 465 25.50 -10.46 -11.28
C ALA A 465 26.76 -11.14 -10.75
N ARG A 466 26.66 -12.46 -10.49
CA ARG A 466 27.80 -13.35 -10.25
C ARG A 466 28.91 -13.02 -11.25
N LEU A 467 30.05 -12.57 -10.73
CA LEU A 467 31.29 -12.40 -11.47
C LEU A 467 31.72 -13.78 -11.99
N ALA A 468 31.27 -14.16 -13.18
CA ALA A 468 31.91 -15.21 -13.94
C ALA A 468 33.24 -14.63 -14.43
N VAL A 469 34.32 -14.87 -13.68
CA VAL A 469 35.68 -14.58 -14.11
C VAL A 469 35.99 -15.50 -15.29
N GLY A 470 35.67 -15.03 -16.50
CA GLY A 470 36.22 -15.57 -17.73
C GLY A 470 37.71 -15.28 -17.75
N LEU A 471 38.52 -16.29 -17.43
CA LEU A 471 39.97 -16.27 -17.61
C LEU A 471 40.26 -16.21 -19.12
N ALA A 472 40.30 -15.00 -19.69
CA ALA A 472 40.82 -14.79 -21.03
C ALA A 472 42.35 -14.85 -20.95
N ALA A 473 42.91 -16.01 -21.30
CA ALA A 473 44.33 -16.17 -21.51
C ALA A 473 44.78 -15.30 -22.71
N ALA A 474 45.34 -14.13 -22.41
CA ALA A 474 46.10 -13.35 -23.37
C ALA A 474 47.49 -13.97 -23.53
N PHE A 475 47.65 -14.86 -24.51
CA PHE A 475 48.96 -15.19 -25.06
C PHE A 475 49.40 -14.04 -25.98
N SER A 476 50.43 -13.31 -25.58
CA SER A 476 51.27 -12.55 -26.51
C SER A 476 52.69 -12.40 -25.96
N GLY A 477 53.59 -13.18 -26.55
CA GLY A 477 54.93 -12.78 -26.97
C GLY A 477 55.98 -12.45 -25.91
N ILE A 478 56.88 -13.40 -25.64
CA ILE A 478 58.30 -13.07 -25.44
C ILE A 478 59.09 -13.76 -26.54
N LEU A 479 59.57 -12.93 -27.47
CA LEU A 479 60.66 -13.23 -28.39
C LEU A 479 61.95 -13.14 -27.57
N LEU A 480 62.68 -14.25 -27.44
CA LEU A 480 64.07 -14.28 -27.02
C LEU A 480 64.81 -15.22 -27.98
N LEU A 481 65.33 -14.63 -29.05
CA LEU A 481 66.68 -14.79 -29.61
C LEU A 481 66.80 -13.98 -30.91
#